data_AF-A0A9Q4PU00-F1
#
_entry.id   AF-A0A9Q4PU00-F1
#
_cell.length_a   1.000
_cell.length_b   1.000
_cell.length_c   1.000
_cell.angle_alpha   90.00
_cell.angle_beta   90.00
_cell.angle_gamma   90.00
#
_symmetry.space_group_name_H-M   'P 1'
#
loop_
_entity.id
_entity.type
_entity.pdbx_description
1 polymer ?
#
loop_
_entity_poly.entity_id
_entity_poly.type
_entity_poly.pdbx_seq_one_letter_code
_entity_poly.pdbx_strand_id
1 'polypeptide(L)'
;MNLPSERVREEFSKSLNDKTGFITVAVLTDRQIGREYKFTQNEVEIITSTREATISINAFGKNSLALIGKLNTLFYSSFFIQSLKGKNLSLVSVSPIRNLTLGVGGASEERANLDVVMSYNNRVEVSQNEIKKTDDIFIRKNR
;
A
#
# COMPACT_ATOMS: atom_id res chain seq x y z
N MET A 1 -40.51 -8.30 1.41
CA MET A 1 -39.46 -7.47 0.80
C MET A 1 -38.73 -8.36 -0.20
N ASN A 2 -39.02 -8.23 -1.50
CA ASN A 2 -38.37 -9.05 -2.53
C ASN A 2 -37.13 -8.31 -3.04
N LEU A 3 -36.00 -9.01 -3.08
CA LEU A 3 -34.79 -8.50 -3.71
C LEU A 3 -35.04 -8.40 -5.23
N PRO A 4 -34.48 -7.38 -5.92
CA PRO A 4 -34.57 -7.28 -7.37
C PRO A 4 -34.05 -8.56 -8.01
N SER A 5 -34.78 -9.10 -8.98
CA SER A 5 -34.48 -10.39 -9.63
C SER A 5 -33.09 -10.40 -10.26
N GLU A 6 -32.58 -9.26 -10.77
CA GLU A 6 -31.20 -9.17 -11.25
C GLU A 6 -30.12 -9.28 -10.15
N ARG A 7 -30.51 -9.19 -8.87
CA ARG A 7 -29.63 -9.34 -7.69
C ARG A 7 -29.84 -10.69 -6.99
N VAL A 8 -30.82 -11.48 -7.40
CA VAL A 8 -31.11 -12.81 -6.88
C VAL A 8 -30.50 -13.81 -7.85
N ARG A 9 -29.49 -14.55 -7.40
CA ARG A 9 -28.98 -15.69 -8.17
C ARG A 9 -30.04 -16.79 -8.16
N GLU A 10 -30.40 -17.30 -9.33
CA GLU A 10 -31.10 -18.58 -9.40
C GLU A 10 -30.22 -19.66 -8.77
N GLU A 11 -30.86 -20.59 -8.06
CA GLU A 11 -30.27 -21.60 -7.18
C GLU A 11 -28.86 -22.11 -7.54
N PHE A 12 -28.03 -22.25 -6.50
CA PHE A 12 -26.84 -23.12 -6.45
C PHE A 12 -26.07 -23.29 -7.77
N SER A 13 -25.66 -22.19 -8.42
CA SER A 13 -24.61 -22.28 -9.43
C SER A 13 -23.39 -22.95 -8.79
N LYS A 14 -23.01 -24.16 -9.25
CA LYS A 14 -21.88 -24.96 -8.71
C LYS A 14 -20.55 -24.19 -8.60
N SER A 15 -20.43 -23.05 -9.28
CA SER A 15 -19.24 -22.21 -9.32
C SER A 15 -19.59 -20.78 -8.91
N LEU A 16 -18.98 -20.30 -7.82
CA LEU A 16 -18.97 -18.87 -7.48
C LEU A 16 -17.95 -18.07 -8.33
N ASN A 17 -17.20 -18.77 -9.19
CA ASN A 17 -16.16 -18.25 -10.08
C ASN A 17 -16.70 -17.91 -11.50
N ASP A 18 -18.00 -17.64 -11.62
CA ASP A 18 -18.66 -17.20 -12.86
C ASP A 18 -18.24 -15.78 -13.28
N LYS A 19 -17.61 -15.01 -12.40
CA LYS A 19 -17.13 -13.64 -12.66
C LYS A 19 -15.68 -13.59 -13.16
N THR A 20 -15.39 -12.59 -13.99
CA THR A 20 -14.02 -12.22 -14.37
C THR A 20 -13.17 -11.98 -13.12
N GLY A 21 -11.99 -12.58 -13.05
CA GLY A 21 -11.08 -12.39 -11.93
C GLY A 21 -10.69 -10.93 -11.75
N PHE A 22 -10.65 -10.46 -10.50
CA PHE A 22 -10.32 -9.07 -10.17
C PHE A 22 -9.35 -8.99 -9.00
N ILE A 23 -8.67 -7.85 -8.88
CA ILE A 23 -7.70 -7.57 -7.80
C ILE A 23 -8.24 -6.43 -6.94
N THR A 24 -8.09 -6.55 -5.62
CA THR A 24 -8.23 -5.46 -4.67
C THR A 24 -6.90 -5.21 -3.97
N VAL A 25 -6.64 -3.93 -3.67
CA VAL A 25 -5.39 -3.50 -3.03
C VAL A 25 -5.77 -2.68 -1.79
N ALA A 26 -5.13 -2.97 -0.66
CA ALA A 26 -5.35 -2.27 0.59
C ALA A 26 -4.02 -1.99 1.30
N VAL A 27 -3.86 -0.81 1.87
CA VAL A 27 -2.72 -0.50 2.75
C VAL A 27 -3.05 -1.05 4.14
N LEU A 28 -2.25 -2.00 4.62
CA LEU A 28 -2.42 -2.60 5.95
C LEU A 28 -1.74 -1.77 7.03
N THR A 29 -0.53 -1.31 6.75
CA THR A 29 0.26 -0.49 7.66
C THR A 29 1.01 0.57 6.87
N ASP A 30 1.26 1.70 7.52
CA ASP A 30 2.16 2.74 7.04
C ASP A 30 2.88 3.33 8.25
N ARG A 31 4.18 3.12 8.33
CA ARG A 31 5.01 3.53 9.48
C ARG A 31 6.19 4.34 9.01
N GLN A 32 6.57 5.34 9.81
CA GLN A 32 7.82 6.06 9.63
C GLN A 32 8.98 5.22 10.20
N ILE A 33 10.04 5.04 9.40
CA ILE A 33 11.26 4.34 9.82
C ILE A 33 12.44 5.30 10.00
N GLY A 34 12.38 6.49 9.40
CA GLY A 34 13.41 7.52 9.52
C GLY A 34 12.88 8.91 9.24
N ARG A 35 13.61 9.93 9.71
CA ARG A 35 13.29 11.33 9.45
C ARG A 35 14.57 12.16 9.39
N GLU A 36 14.59 13.10 8.46
CA GLU A 36 15.65 14.10 8.28
C GLU A 36 15.02 15.49 8.24
N TYR A 37 15.71 16.47 8.81
CA TYR A 37 15.39 17.89 8.76
C TYR A 37 16.50 18.64 8.03
N LYS A 38 16.13 19.53 7.11
CA LYS A 38 17.06 20.42 6.39
C LYS A 38 16.46 21.81 6.29
N PHE A 39 17.28 22.85 6.45
CA PHE A 39 16.86 24.23 6.22
C PHE A 39 17.44 24.73 4.90
N THR A 40 16.63 25.43 4.11
CA THR A 40 17.13 26.18 2.96
C THR A 40 17.64 27.56 3.38
N GLN A 41 18.36 28.24 2.50
CA GLN A 41 18.82 29.62 2.74
C GLN A 41 17.67 30.61 2.97
N ASN A 42 16.45 30.27 2.55
CA ASN A 42 15.26 31.12 2.68
C ASN A 42 14.43 30.80 3.93
N GLU A 43 15.01 30.15 4.94
CA GLU A 43 14.32 29.82 6.20
C GLU A 43 13.06 28.97 5.96
N VAL A 44 13.20 27.98 5.07
CA VAL A 44 12.21 26.92 4.84
C VAL A 44 12.76 25.61 5.38
N GLU A 45 12.02 25.01 6.31
CA GLU A 45 12.30 23.69 6.85
C GLU A 45 11.75 22.62 5.90
N ILE A 46 12.61 21.71 5.49
CA ILE A 46 12.30 20.53 4.70
C ILE A 46 12.37 19.32 5.62
N ILE A 47 11.22 18.67 5.81
CA ILE A 47 11.10 17.44 6.59
C ILE A 47 10.96 16.28 5.62
N THR A 48 11.98 15.42 5.55
CA THR A 48 11.92 14.18 4.77
C THR A 48 11.71 13.00 5.71
N SER A 49 10.57 12.32 5.58
CA SER A 49 10.25 11.12 6.33
C SER A 49 10.36 9.89 5.44
N THR A 50 11.27 8.98 5.77
CA THR A 50 11.32 7.65 5.14
C THR A 50 10.27 6.77 5.80
N ARG A 51 9.39 6.20 4.98
CA ARG A 51 8.25 5.41 5.41
C ARG A 51 8.29 4.03 4.78
N GLU A 52 7.65 3.09 5.45
CA GLU A 52 7.46 1.72 5.01
C GLU A 52 5.98 1.39 5.13
N ALA A 53 5.39 0.93 4.03
CA ALA A 53 3.99 0.54 3.96
C ALA A 53 3.86 -0.93 3.54
N THR A 54 3.02 -1.66 4.26
CA THR A 54 2.61 -3.01 3.86
C THR A 54 1.30 -2.91 3.09
N ILE A 55 1.30 -3.42 1.87
CA ILE A 55 0.15 -3.40 0.96
C ILE A 55 -0.32 -4.84 0.74
N SER A 56 -1.57 -5.12 1.07
CA SER A 56 -2.21 -6.39 0.78
C SER A 56 -2.86 -6.37 -0.59
N ILE A 57 -2.54 -7.36 -1.40
CA ILE A 57 -3.08 -7.56 -2.73
C ILE A 57 -3.88 -8.86 -2.72
N ASN A 58 -5.16 -8.75 -3.01
CA ASN A 58 -6.08 -9.88 -3.01
C ASN A 58 -6.62 -10.07 -4.42
N ALA A 59 -6.62 -11.30 -4.91
CA ALA A 59 -7.31 -11.67 -6.13
C ALA A 59 -8.49 -12.56 -5.80
N PHE A 60 -9.58 -12.35 -6.52
CA PHE A 60 -10.83 -13.08 -6.39
C PHE A 60 -11.31 -13.59 -7.74
N GLY A 61 -12.09 -14.65 -7.72
CA GLY A 61 -12.70 -15.24 -8.90
C GLY A 61 -11.75 -16.16 -9.66
N LYS A 62 -12.18 -16.54 -10.87
CA LYS A 62 -11.51 -17.57 -11.67
C LYS A 62 -10.05 -17.24 -11.94
N ASN A 63 -9.18 -18.21 -11.73
CA ASN A 63 -7.72 -18.15 -11.88
C ASN A 63 -7.03 -17.14 -10.94
N SER A 64 -7.61 -16.80 -9.79
CA SER A 64 -7.02 -15.82 -8.85
C SER A 64 -5.59 -16.18 -8.41
N LEU A 65 -5.32 -17.47 -8.19
CA LEU A 65 -3.98 -17.94 -7.84
C LEU A 65 -2.96 -17.73 -8.95
N ALA A 66 -3.34 -18.03 -10.20
CA ALA A 66 -2.49 -17.80 -11.36
C ALA A 66 -2.26 -16.29 -11.61
N LEU A 67 -3.29 -15.47 -11.37
CA LEU A 67 -3.21 -14.01 -11.49
C LEU A 67 -2.21 -13.43 -10.47
N ILE A 68 -2.30 -13.83 -9.20
CA ILE A 68 -1.35 -13.41 -8.15
C ILE A 68 0.04 -13.96 -8.42
N GLY A 69 0.16 -15.20 -8.92
CA GLY A 69 1.44 -15.77 -9.36
C GLY A 69 2.14 -14.94 -10.43
N LYS A 70 1.42 -14.54 -11.47
CA LYS A 70 1.94 -13.65 -12.52
C LYS A 70 2.35 -12.28 -11.96
N LEU A 71 1.51 -11.68 -11.11
CA LEU A 71 1.82 -10.39 -10.49
C LEU A 71 3.07 -10.47 -9.61
N ASN A 72 3.22 -11.53 -8.83
CA ASN A 72 4.42 -11.76 -8.02
C ASN A 72 5.68 -11.75 -8.88
N THR A 73 5.68 -12.47 -10.01
CA THR A 73 6.81 -12.45 -10.96
C THR A 73 7.08 -11.06 -11.52
N LEU A 74 6.04 -10.27 -11.82
CA LEU A 74 6.19 -8.91 -12.35
C LEU A 74 6.85 -7.94 -11.37
N PHE A 75 6.73 -8.14 -10.06
CA PHE A 75 7.43 -7.31 -9.06
C PHE A 75 8.95 -7.42 -9.16
N TYR A 76 9.47 -8.53 -9.70
CA TYR A 76 10.90 -8.71 -9.91
C TYR A 76 11.36 -8.31 -11.31
N SER A 77 10.46 -7.83 -12.17
CA SER A 77 10.83 -7.33 -13.49
C SER A 77 11.67 -6.05 -13.38
N SER A 78 12.70 -5.93 -14.22
CA SER A 78 13.53 -4.71 -14.26
C SER A 78 12.71 -3.46 -14.55
N PHE A 79 11.68 -3.58 -15.39
CA PHE A 79 10.76 -2.48 -15.70
C PHE A 79 10.02 -1.99 -14.45
N PHE A 80 9.50 -2.90 -13.63
CA PHE A 80 8.82 -2.53 -12.39
C PHE A 80 9.77 -1.84 -11.41
N ILE A 81 10.95 -2.44 -11.15
CA ILE A 81 11.94 -1.88 -10.25
C ILE A 81 12.42 -0.49 -10.72
N GLN A 82 12.64 -0.31 -12.02
CA GLN A 82 13.01 0.99 -12.59
C GLN A 82 11.88 2.02 -12.44
N SER A 83 10.64 1.60 -12.66
CA SER A 83 9.45 2.46 -12.47
C SER A 83 9.30 2.94 -11.04
N LEU A 84 9.63 2.11 -10.04
CA LEU A 84 9.65 2.50 -8.64
C LEU A 84 10.75 3.53 -8.34
N LYS A 85 11.97 3.31 -8.84
CA LYS A 85 13.09 4.25 -8.66
C LYS A 85 12.75 5.65 -9.19
N GLY A 86 12.10 5.73 -10.35
CA GLY A 86 11.63 7.00 -10.92
C GLY A 86 10.60 7.74 -10.08
N LYS A 87 10.01 7.08 -9.07
CA LYS A 87 8.99 7.63 -8.16
C LYS A 87 9.48 7.77 -6.72
N ASN A 88 10.79 7.58 -6.46
CA ASN A 88 11.35 7.51 -5.10
C ASN A 88 10.67 6.44 -4.22
N LEU A 89 10.28 5.33 -4.85
CA LEU A 89 9.73 4.14 -4.19
C LEU A 89 10.74 2.99 -4.28
N SER A 90 10.67 2.05 -3.33
CA SER A 90 11.40 0.79 -3.43
C SER A 90 10.53 -0.38 -2.98
N LEU A 91 10.70 -1.51 -3.66
CA LEU A 91 10.20 -2.80 -3.21
C LEU A 91 11.14 -3.32 -2.11
N VAL A 92 10.61 -3.58 -0.92
CA VAL A 92 11.39 -4.08 0.23
C VAL A 92 11.30 -5.60 0.29
N SER A 93 10.07 -6.14 0.27
CA SER A 93 9.84 -7.57 0.29
C SER A 93 8.48 -7.92 -0.28
N VAL A 94 8.33 -9.18 -0.68
CA VAL A 94 7.06 -9.78 -1.08
C VAL A 94 6.87 -11.04 -0.24
N SER A 95 5.71 -11.17 0.40
CA SER A 95 5.38 -12.36 1.18
C SER A 95 5.04 -13.56 0.27
N PRO A 96 5.09 -14.79 0.79
CA PRO A 96 4.62 -15.95 0.05
C PRO A 96 3.16 -15.81 -0.39
N ILE A 97 2.85 -16.32 -1.59
CA ILE A 97 1.48 -16.38 -2.10
C ILE A 97 0.66 -17.32 -1.23
N ARG A 98 -0.49 -16.84 -0.78
CA ARG A 98 -1.47 -17.61 -0.02
C ARG A 98 -2.63 -17.97 -0.94
N ASN A 99 -2.92 -19.27 -1.06
CA ASN A 99 -4.17 -19.74 -1.64
C ASN A 99 -5.25 -19.70 -0.55
N LEU A 100 -6.26 -18.87 -0.75
CA LEU A 100 -7.38 -18.65 0.19
C LEU A 100 -8.70 -19.15 -0.41
N THR A 101 -8.62 -20.04 -1.40
CA THR A 101 -9.79 -20.65 -2.03
C THR A 101 -10.61 -21.40 -0.98
N LEU A 102 -11.91 -21.12 -0.94
CA LEU A 102 -12.82 -21.65 0.07
C LEU A 102 -14.07 -22.20 -0.59
N GLY A 103 -14.68 -23.20 0.05
CA GLY A 103 -16.02 -23.67 -0.28
C GLY A 103 -17.05 -22.80 0.43
N VAL A 104 -17.95 -22.17 -0.31
CA VAL A 104 -19.07 -21.37 0.23
C VAL A 104 -20.37 -21.91 -0.35
N GLY A 105 -21.26 -22.41 0.50
CA GLY A 105 -22.60 -22.86 0.08
C GLY A 105 -22.61 -23.97 -1.00
N GLY A 106 -21.63 -24.88 -0.99
CA GLY A 106 -21.54 -25.97 -1.97
C GLY A 106 -20.84 -25.61 -3.29
N ALA A 107 -20.34 -24.38 -3.41
CA ALA A 107 -19.58 -23.91 -4.56
C ALA A 107 -18.17 -23.42 -4.13
N SER A 108 -17.19 -23.49 -5.04
CA SER A 108 -15.83 -23.00 -4.76
C SER A 108 -15.71 -21.53 -5.18
N GLU A 109 -15.17 -20.72 -4.28
CA GLU A 109 -14.74 -19.36 -4.56
C GLU A 109 -13.21 -19.29 -4.51
N GLU A 110 -12.61 -19.03 -5.67
CA GLU A 110 -11.16 -18.91 -5.81
C GLU A 110 -10.68 -17.58 -5.24
N ARG A 111 -9.70 -17.65 -4.33
CA ARG A 111 -9.06 -16.47 -3.75
C ARG A 111 -7.57 -16.70 -3.60
N ALA A 112 -6.79 -15.67 -3.83
CA ALA A 112 -5.36 -15.67 -3.58
C ALA A 112 -4.90 -14.32 -3.04
N ASN A 113 -3.84 -14.33 -2.26
CA ASN A 113 -3.36 -13.14 -1.59
C ASN A 113 -1.83 -13.13 -1.50
N LEU A 114 -1.26 -11.94 -1.59
CA LEU A 114 0.11 -11.66 -1.17
C LEU A 114 0.14 -10.27 -0.54
N ASP A 115 1.10 -10.06 0.34
CA ASP A 115 1.47 -8.74 0.83
C ASP A 115 2.82 -8.31 0.25
N VAL A 116 2.92 -7.02 -0.07
CA VAL A 116 4.12 -6.35 -0.53
C VAL A 116 4.50 -5.29 0.47
N VAL A 117 5.77 -5.25 0.86
CA VAL A 117 6.32 -4.15 1.65
C VAL A 117 7.04 -3.19 0.70
N MET A 118 6.65 -1.92 0.73
CA MET A 118 7.29 -0.86 -0.05
C MET A 118 7.81 0.24 0.86
N SER A 119 8.95 0.82 0.50
CA SER A 119 9.45 2.03 1.13
C SER A 119 9.32 3.24 0.22
N TYR A 120 9.11 4.41 0.83
CA TYR A 120 8.98 5.66 0.12
C TYR A 120 9.40 6.84 0.99
N ASN A 121 9.81 7.94 0.35
CA ASN A 121 10.09 9.18 1.04
C ASN A 121 8.91 10.13 0.90
N ASN A 122 8.38 10.59 2.03
CA ASN A 122 7.40 11.67 2.10
C ASN A 122 8.14 12.96 2.48
N ARG A 123 8.03 13.99 1.66
CA ARG A 123 8.70 15.28 1.88
C ARG A 123 7.66 16.37 2.09
N VAL A 124 7.81 17.11 3.17
CA VAL A 124 6.98 18.27 3.51
C VAL A 124 7.88 19.48 3.67
N GLU A 125 7.41 20.63 3.19
CA GLU A 125 8.09 21.92 3.35
C GLU A 125 7.25 22.81 4.27
N VAL A 126 7.89 23.40 5.26
CA VAL A 126 7.27 24.25 6.27
C VAL A 126 8.02 25.57 6.31
N SER A 127 7.30 26.68 6.20
CA SER A 127 7.87 28.01 6.38
C SER A 127 8.15 28.26 7.87
N GLN A 128 9.37 27.98 8.30
CA GLN A 128 9.82 28.13 9.68
C GLN A 128 11.30 28.48 9.72
N ASN A 129 11.66 29.47 10.54
CA ASN A 129 13.04 29.89 10.73
C ASN A 129 13.86 28.83 11.48
N GLU A 130 15.10 28.65 11.06
CA GLU A 130 16.10 27.83 11.72
C GLU A 130 16.43 28.43 13.10
N ILE A 131 16.35 27.60 14.14
CA ILE A 131 16.75 27.99 15.50
C ILE A 131 18.28 27.82 15.58
N LYS A 132 19.01 28.91 15.37
CA LYS A 132 20.49 28.88 15.30
C LYS A 132 21.16 28.77 16.68
N LYS A 133 20.53 29.22 17.78
CA LYS A 133 20.98 29.04 19.19
C LYS A 133 19.82 29.22 20.20
N THR A 134 19.92 28.56 21.35
CA THR A 134 18.91 28.53 22.44
C THR A 134 18.92 29.79 23.35
N ASP A 135 19.84 30.72 23.14
CA ASP A 135 20.08 31.85 24.06
C ASP A 135 18.95 32.90 24.05
N ASP A 136 18.09 32.90 23.02
CA ASP A 136 17.04 33.92 22.84
C ASP A 136 15.67 33.54 23.43
N ILE A 137 15.49 32.30 23.91
CA ILE A 137 14.17 31.81 24.38
C ILE A 137 13.84 32.32 25.80
N PHE A 138 14.85 32.70 26.60
CA PHE A 138 14.66 33.05 28.02
C PHE A 138 14.70 34.55 28.35
N ILE A 139 14.83 35.45 27.37
CA ILE A 139 14.85 36.90 27.63
C ILE A 139 13.42 37.48 27.57
N ARG A 140 12.55 37.00 28.45
CA ARG A 140 11.46 37.82 29.01
C ARG A 140 11.69 37.92 30.51
N LYS A 141 12.73 38.65 30.89
CA LYS A 141 12.82 39.21 32.25
C LYS A 141 11.81 40.34 32.35
N ASN A 142 10.82 40.14 33.21
CA ASN A 142 9.88 41.15 33.68
C ASN A 142 10.60 42.49 33.91
N ARG A 143 10.10 43.54 33.26
CA ARG A 143 10.27 44.94 33.67
C ARG A 143 8.96 45.40 34.29
#